data_AF-A0A433PV34-F1
#
_entry.id   AF-A0A433PV34-F1
#
_cell.length_a   1.000
_cell.length_b   1.000
_cell.length_c   1.000
_cell.angle_alpha   90.00
_cell.angle_beta   90.00
_cell.angle_gamma   90.00
#
_symmetry.space_group_name_H-M   'P 1'
#
loop_
_entity.id
_entity.type
_entity.pdbx_description
1 polymer ?
#
loop_
_entity_poly.entity_id
_entity_poly.type
_entity_poly.pdbx_seq_one_letter_code
_entity_poly.pdbx_strand_id
1 'polypeptide(L)'
;MKSILFATTFFMAAVSVMQAFKVPQIHDPPGSIPAMQTFEIPHPYIPPGLTDLRSPCPAINVLANHGYLPRNGSQWKAVDVIPALVDVYNIEPSLSSMLAWGAVYLVGNPLTRTFSLGDFSGWEEIVQGVGLSRHNRIEHDASLTRLDKYFGDNQKFNPELYQHLKDIAEKLNGGDFNTEVMSVHRYNRYQDSKANNPSFTFGAPQQLFAYAEAAIALLGLGGQNGTAAAVTLDSFFIHERIPDNYIKNPIPITGTTVMTISQEIFNKNPVPVEGIDFEKVQDFECHFIKIVRTLLPDIAPSLIDFIAKNTGISLSTNC
;
A
#
# COMPACT_ATOMS: atom_id res chain seq x y z
N MET A 1 20.96 18.45 -21.36
CA MET A 1 19.95 18.38 -22.45
C MET A 1 19.84 17.01 -23.14
N LYS A 2 20.93 16.24 -23.38
CA LYS A 2 20.83 14.90 -24.01
C LYS A 2 20.27 13.79 -23.08
N SER A 3 20.39 13.95 -21.77
CA SER A 3 19.88 13.00 -20.75
C SER A 3 18.36 13.11 -20.49
N ILE A 4 17.76 14.27 -20.75
CA ILE A 4 16.31 14.51 -20.60
C ILE A 4 15.54 13.91 -21.80
N LEU A 5 16.16 13.91 -22.98
CA LEU A 5 15.56 13.37 -24.21
C LEU A 5 15.52 11.83 -24.22
N PHE A 6 16.46 11.17 -23.53
CA PHE A 6 16.46 9.70 -23.41
C PHE A 6 15.37 9.19 -22.45
N ALA A 7 15.08 9.93 -21.37
CA ALA A 7 14.03 9.59 -20.42
C ALA A 7 12.63 9.70 -21.03
N THR A 8 12.36 10.74 -21.83
CA THR A 8 11.05 10.95 -22.48
C THR A 8 10.77 9.94 -23.60
N THR A 9 11.79 9.50 -24.32
CA THR A 9 11.64 8.51 -25.40
C THR A 9 11.40 7.09 -24.87
N PHE A 10 11.97 6.75 -23.70
CA PHE A 10 11.69 5.49 -23.00
C PHE A 10 10.30 5.48 -22.33
N PHE A 11 9.83 6.65 -21.87
CA PHE A 11 8.50 6.86 -21.29
C PHE A 11 7.37 6.60 -22.30
N MET A 12 7.51 7.11 -23.53
CA MET A 12 6.55 6.87 -24.62
C MET A 12 6.47 5.38 -25.02
N ALA A 13 7.59 4.65 -24.97
CA ALA A 13 7.61 3.23 -25.28
C ALA A 13 6.88 2.36 -24.23
N ALA A 14 6.91 2.76 -22.96
CA ALA A 14 6.14 2.10 -21.90
C ALA A 14 4.62 2.29 -22.08
N VAL A 15 4.19 3.49 -22.50
CA VAL A 15 2.78 3.80 -22.80
C VAL A 15 2.24 2.95 -23.96
N SER A 16 3.05 2.72 -25.00
CA SER A 16 2.65 1.86 -26.13
C SER A 16 2.53 0.38 -25.77
N VAL A 17 3.31 -0.10 -24.79
CA VAL A 17 3.19 -1.49 -24.29
C VAL A 17 1.96 -1.66 -23.40
N MET A 18 1.55 -0.61 -22.66
CA MET A 18 0.34 -0.63 -21.82
C MET A 18 -0.96 -0.69 -22.63
N GLN A 19 -1.01 -0.08 -23.82
CA GLN A 19 -2.18 -0.14 -24.70
C GLN A 19 -2.32 -1.49 -25.45
N ALA A 20 -1.26 -2.30 -25.49
CA ALA A 20 -1.27 -3.59 -26.20
C ALA A 20 -1.85 -4.74 -25.37
N PHE A 21 -2.01 -4.59 -24.05
CA PHE A 21 -2.68 -5.57 -23.20
C PHE A 21 -4.18 -5.25 -23.10
N LYS A 22 -4.93 -5.63 -24.14
CA LYS A 22 -6.36 -5.92 -23.97
C LYS A 22 -6.47 -7.15 -23.06
N VAL A 23 -6.62 -6.92 -21.75
CA VAL A 23 -7.08 -7.95 -20.81
C VAL A 23 -8.43 -8.45 -21.34
N PRO A 24 -8.63 -9.78 -21.52
CA PRO A 24 -9.93 -10.30 -21.88
C PRO A 24 -10.95 -9.81 -20.85
N GLN A 25 -11.93 -9.04 -21.30
CA GLN A 25 -13.07 -8.66 -20.48
C GLN A 25 -13.83 -9.96 -20.20
N ILE A 26 -13.73 -10.47 -18.96
CA ILE A 26 -14.66 -11.49 -18.48
C ILE A 26 -15.99 -10.76 -18.32
N HIS A 27 -16.80 -10.81 -19.37
CA HIS A 27 -18.16 -10.29 -19.36
C HIS A 27 -19.05 -11.23 -18.55
N ASP A 28 -19.03 -11.09 -17.23
CA ASP A 28 -20.16 -11.54 -16.44
C ASP A 28 -21.31 -10.54 -16.65
N PRO A 29 -22.54 -11.02 -16.92
CA PRO A 29 -23.67 -10.15 -17.20
C PRO A 29 -24.00 -9.25 -15.99
N PRO A 30 -24.51 -8.03 -16.21
CA PRO A 30 -24.84 -7.12 -15.12
C PRO A 30 -25.99 -7.71 -14.28
N GLY A 31 -25.72 -8.03 -13.02
CA GLY A 31 -26.76 -8.40 -12.05
C GLY A 31 -26.55 -9.68 -11.24
N SER A 32 -25.53 -10.49 -11.55
CA SER A 32 -25.16 -11.62 -10.69
C SER A 32 -24.01 -11.21 -9.76
N ILE A 33 -24.28 -11.11 -8.46
CA ILE A 33 -23.21 -11.18 -7.45
C ILE A 33 -22.57 -12.56 -7.64
N PRO A 34 -21.26 -12.66 -7.97
CA PRO A 34 -20.61 -13.95 -8.10
C PRO A 34 -20.80 -14.75 -6.81
N ALA A 35 -21.20 -16.01 -6.93
CA ALA A 35 -21.33 -16.89 -5.78
C ALA A 35 -20.02 -16.88 -4.98
N MET A 36 -20.13 -16.83 -3.66
CA MET A 36 -19.03 -16.83 -2.71
C MET A 36 -18.16 -18.09 -2.95
N GLN A 37 -17.09 -17.95 -3.72
CA GLN A 37 -16.17 -19.06 -4.00
C GLN A 37 -15.21 -19.20 -2.83
N THR A 38 -15.16 -20.40 -2.25
CA THR A 38 -14.07 -20.79 -1.36
C THR A 38 -12.77 -20.65 -2.12
N PHE A 39 -11.87 -19.78 -1.66
CA PHE A 39 -10.57 -19.61 -2.28
C PHE A 39 -9.75 -20.87 -2.01
N GLU A 40 -9.61 -21.75 -3.01
CA GLU A 40 -8.61 -22.81 -2.94
C GLU A 40 -7.23 -22.14 -2.86
N ILE A 41 -6.39 -22.57 -1.91
CA ILE A 41 -5.03 -22.06 -1.74
C ILE A 41 -4.08 -23.04 -2.44
N PRO A 42 -3.81 -22.91 -3.76
CA PRO A 42 -2.90 -23.81 -4.49
C PRO A 42 -1.43 -23.61 -4.07
N HIS A 43 -1.16 -22.54 -3.33
CA HIS A 43 0.15 -22.03 -2.94
C HIS A 43 0.32 -22.17 -1.42
N PRO A 44 0.84 -23.31 -0.90
CA PRO A 44 0.90 -23.55 0.53
C PRO A 44 1.83 -22.54 1.24
N TYR A 45 1.46 -22.21 2.48
CA TYR A 45 2.28 -21.40 3.35
C TYR A 45 3.61 -22.11 3.66
N ILE A 46 4.71 -21.38 3.49
CA ILE A 46 6.05 -21.77 3.95
C ILE A 46 6.61 -20.54 4.68
N PRO A 47 7.03 -20.68 5.95
CA PRO A 47 7.61 -19.55 6.69
C PRO A 47 8.90 -19.07 6.00
N PRO A 48 9.22 -17.76 6.08
CA PRO A 48 10.44 -17.23 5.49
C PRO A 48 11.68 -17.87 6.12
N GLY A 49 12.66 -18.24 5.29
CA GLY A 49 13.98 -18.63 5.74
C GLY A 49 14.80 -17.44 6.26
N LEU A 50 15.97 -17.72 6.85
CA LEU A 50 16.84 -16.70 7.45
C LEU A 50 17.33 -15.63 6.46
N THR A 51 17.38 -15.96 5.17
CA THR A 51 17.82 -15.07 4.10
C THR A 51 16.67 -14.49 3.27
N ASP A 52 15.43 -14.89 3.55
CA ASP A 52 14.27 -14.42 2.80
C ASP A 52 13.84 -13.05 3.33
N LEU A 53 13.70 -12.09 2.41
CA LEU A 53 13.34 -10.73 2.74
C LEU A 53 11.84 -10.61 2.96
N ARG A 54 11.46 -9.83 3.97
CA ARG A 54 10.09 -9.36 4.18
C ARG A 54 10.11 -7.84 4.32
N SER A 55 8.94 -7.22 4.28
CA SER A 55 8.75 -5.77 4.29
C SER A 55 7.82 -5.35 5.44
N PRO A 56 7.57 -4.04 5.63
CA PRO A 56 6.54 -3.55 6.55
C PRO A 56 5.12 -3.87 6.05
N CYS A 57 4.94 -4.21 4.77
CA CYS A 57 3.64 -4.51 4.17
C CYS A 57 3.25 -5.98 4.38
N PRO A 58 2.23 -6.28 5.21
CA PRO A 58 1.83 -7.67 5.47
C PRO A 58 1.26 -8.36 4.23
N ALA A 59 0.50 -7.65 3.39
CA ALA A 59 -0.15 -8.24 2.21
C ALA A 59 0.88 -8.80 1.20
N ILE A 60 1.99 -8.10 0.98
CA ILE A 60 3.02 -8.57 0.04
C ILE A 60 3.89 -9.67 0.66
N ASN A 61 4.10 -9.64 1.98
CA ASN A 61 4.75 -10.70 2.73
C ASN A 61 3.98 -12.01 2.64
N VAL A 62 2.64 -11.96 2.70
CA VAL A 62 1.75 -13.11 2.50
C VAL A 62 1.95 -13.72 1.11
N LEU A 63 2.04 -12.91 0.05
CA LEU A 63 2.28 -13.40 -1.31
C LEU A 63 3.63 -14.15 -1.42
N ALA A 64 4.68 -13.66 -0.74
CA ALA A 64 5.96 -14.36 -0.62
C ALA A 64 5.83 -15.66 0.18
N ASN A 65 5.17 -15.61 1.34
CA ASN A 65 4.98 -16.76 2.24
C ASN A 65 4.12 -17.87 1.62
N HIS A 66 3.29 -17.55 0.64
CA HIS A 66 2.52 -18.54 -0.12
C HIS A 66 3.19 -18.92 -1.45
N GLY A 67 4.12 -18.13 -1.95
CA GLY A 67 4.81 -18.41 -3.21
C GLY A 67 4.03 -18.01 -4.44
N TYR A 68 3.07 -17.08 -4.30
CA TYR A 68 2.51 -16.33 -5.44
C TYR A 68 3.58 -15.45 -6.09
N LEU A 69 4.58 -15.05 -5.30
CA LEU A 69 5.77 -14.31 -5.74
C LEU A 69 7.03 -15.02 -5.21
N PRO A 70 8.21 -14.80 -5.82
CA PRO A 70 9.45 -15.46 -5.39
C PRO A 70 9.69 -15.30 -3.88
N ARG A 71 9.76 -16.42 -3.16
CA ARG A 71 9.75 -16.48 -1.68
C ARG A 71 10.88 -15.70 -1.00
N ASN A 72 11.98 -15.48 -1.72
CA ASN A 72 13.15 -14.73 -1.25
C ASN A 72 12.89 -13.23 -1.06
N GLY A 73 11.80 -12.67 -1.61
CA GLY A 73 11.45 -11.26 -1.46
C GLY A 73 12.40 -10.28 -2.16
N SER A 74 13.20 -10.73 -3.13
CA SER A 74 14.21 -9.91 -3.83
C SER A 74 13.91 -9.78 -5.32
N GLN A 75 14.07 -8.56 -5.85
CA GLN A 75 14.02 -8.22 -7.27
C GLN A 75 12.75 -8.70 -7.98
N TRP A 76 11.60 -8.50 -7.35
CA TRP A 76 10.31 -8.82 -7.93
C TRP A 76 9.97 -7.85 -9.05
N LYS A 77 9.57 -8.36 -10.21
CA LYS A 77 9.16 -7.52 -11.33
C LYS A 77 7.74 -7.03 -11.13
N ALA A 78 7.49 -5.76 -11.43
CA ALA A 78 6.14 -5.20 -11.31
C ALA A 78 5.07 -6.02 -12.06
N VAL A 79 5.43 -6.55 -13.24
CA VAL A 79 4.53 -7.36 -14.09
C VAL A 79 4.10 -8.68 -13.46
N ASP A 80 4.88 -9.24 -12.53
CA ASP A 80 4.53 -10.47 -11.81
C ASP A 80 3.69 -10.16 -10.56
N VAL A 81 3.91 -8.98 -9.94
CA VAL A 81 3.19 -8.53 -8.75
C VAL A 81 1.74 -8.18 -9.08
N ILE A 82 1.48 -7.55 -10.24
CA ILE A 82 0.13 -7.13 -10.66
C ILE A 82 -0.88 -8.30 -10.64
N PRO A 83 -0.67 -9.41 -11.35
CA PRO A 83 -1.62 -10.52 -11.33
C PRO A 83 -1.75 -11.17 -9.96
N ALA A 84 -0.70 -11.19 -9.12
CA ALA A 84 -0.79 -11.74 -7.76
C ALA A 84 -1.69 -10.90 -6.84
N LEU A 85 -1.65 -9.57 -6.97
CA LEU A 85 -2.55 -8.67 -6.23
C LEU A 85 -4.01 -8.83 -6.67
N VAL A 86 -4.25 -8.98 -7.97
CA VAL A 86 -5.59 -9.25 -8.53
C VAL A 86 -6.11 -10.60 -8.03
N ASP A 87 -5.29 -11.66 -8.14
CA ASP A 87 -5.70 -13.02 -7.85
C ASP A 87 -6.02 -13.22 -6.36
N VAL A 88 -5.17 -12.72 -5.46
CA VAL A 88 -5.34 -12.97 -4.02
C VAL A 88 -6.27 -11.93 -3.38
N TYR A 89 -6.19 -10.65 -3.76
CA TYR A 89 -6.88 -9.57 -3.05
C TYR A 89 -8.02 -8.93 -3.82
N ASN A 90 -8.24 -9.31 -5.09
CA ASN A 90 -9.17 -8.63 -6.00
C ASN A 90 -8.90 -7.12 -6.13
N ILE A 91 -7.63 -6.71 -6.00
CA ILE A 91 -7.22 -5.33 -6.29
C ILE A 91 -7.20 -5.17 -7.80
N GLU A 92 -7.99 -4.24 -8.32
CA GLU A 92 -8.19 -4.12 -9.77
C GLU A 92 -6.85 -3.93 -10.53
N PRO A 93 -6.75 -4.32 -11.81
CA PRO A 93 -5.49 -4.27 -12.54
C PRO A 93 -4.83 -2.89 -12.60
N SER A 94 -5.61 -1.81 -12.68
CA SER A 94 -5.10 -0.42 -12.72
C SER A 94 -4.47 -0.03 -11.38
N LEU A 95 -5.16 -0.26 -10.25
CA LEU A 95 -4.63 -0.02 -8.91
C LEU A 95 -3.41 -0.93 -8.62
N SER A 96 -3.49 -2.21 -8.97
CA SER A 96 -2.37 -3.15 -8.86
C SER A 96 -1.15 -2.68 -9.66
N SER A 97 -1.37 -2.11 -10.86
CA SER A 97 -0.31 -1.52 -11.68
C SER A 97 0.30 -0.29 -11.02
N MET A 98 -0.51 0.61 -10.47
CA MET A 98 0.00 1.76 -9.73
C MET A 98 0.86 1.33 -8.54
N LEU A 99 0.41 0.37 -7.73
CA LEU A 99 1.14 -0.11 -6.56
C LEU A 99 2.48 -0.75 -6.95
N ALA A 100 2.45 -1.66 -7.94
CA ALA A 100 3.64 -2.39 -8.37
C ALA A 100 4.68 -1.49 -9.03
N TRP A 101 4.25 -0.60 -9.93
CA TRP A 101 5.16 0.35 -10.58
C TRP A 101 5.58 1.49 -9.65
N GLY A 102 4.70 1.94 -8.76
CA GLY A 102 5.03 2.88 -7.70
C GLY A 102 6.16 2.35 -6.82
N ALA A 103 6.11 1.06 -6.44
CA ALA A 103 7.22 0.41 -5.73
C ALA A 103 8.52 0.41 -6.54
N VAL A 104 8.48 0.08 -7.84
CA VAL A 104 9.65 0.14 -8.71
C VAL A 104 10.26 1.55 -8.75
N TYR A 105 9.45 2.60 -8.88
CA TYR A 105 9.95 3.97 -9.01
C TYR A 105 10.40 4.60 -7.69
N LEU A 106 9.69 4.33 -6.59
CA LEU A 106 9.95 4.97 -5.30
C LEU A 106 11.00 4.23 -4.48
N VAL A 107 11.09 2.90 -4.63
CA VAL A 107 11.98 2.07 -3.81
C VAL A 107 12.79 1.03 -4.58
N GLY A 108 12.48 0.79 -5.85
CA GLY A 108 13.11 -0.25 -6.66
C GLY A 108 14.16 0.27 -7.63
N ASN A 109 14.41 -0.55 -8.67
CA ASN A 109 15.28 -0.23 -9.78
C ASN A 109 14.45 -0.13 -11.09
N PRO A 110 14.27 1.08 -11.62
CA PRO A 110 13.50 1.30 -12.87
C PRO A 110 14.11 0.66 -14.12
N LEU A 111 15.43 0.43 -14.15
CA LEU A 111 16.09 -0.18 -15.32
C LEU A 111 15.75 -1.66 -15.43
N THR A 112 15.75 -2.37 -14.30
CA THR A 112 15.38 -3.79 -14.23
C THR A 112 13.87 -3.97 -14.04
N ARG A 113 13.14 -2.90 -13.71
CA ARG A 113 11.69 -2.88 -13.44
C ARG A 113 11.32 -3.75 -12.23
N THR A 114 12.20 -3.75 -11.23
CA THR A 114 12.08 -4.61 -10.04
C THR A 114 12.11 -3.80 -8.75
N PHE A 115 11.58 -4.36 -7.66
CA PHE A 115 11.81 -3.89 -6.30
C PHE A 115 12.02 -5.07 -5.34
N SER A 116 12.50 -4.79 -4.13
CA SER A 116 12.77 -5.79 -3.08
C SER A 116 12.08 -5.39 -1.76
N LEU A 117 11.79 -6.37 -0.91
CA LEU A 117 11.01 -6.16 0.34
C LEU A 117 11.81 -5.50 1.49
N GLY A 118 13.13 -5.68 1.52
CA GLY A 118 14.01 -5.21 2.61
C GLY A 118 14.43 -3.74 2.53
N ASP A 119 15.57 -3.40 3.15
CA ASP A 119 16.23 -2.09 3.12
C ASP A 119 17.69 -2.26 2.69
N PHE A 120 18.10 -1.61 1.61
CA PHE A 120 19.42 -1.77 0.99
C PHE A 120 20.23 -0.47 0.98
N SER A 121 21.55 -0.61 1.07
CA SER A 121 22.49 0.51 1.01
C SER A 121 23.74 0.16 0.19
N GLY A 122 24.53 1.16 -0.18
CA GLY A 122 25.79 0.95 -0.89
C GLY A 122 25.58 0.32 -2.27
N TRP A 123 26.33 -0.74 -2.58
CA TRP A 123 26.25 -1.39 -3.89
C TRP A 123 24.90 -2.09 -4.12
N GLU A 124 24.28 -2.65 -3.07
CA GLU A 124 23.00 -3.36 -3.21
C GLU A 124 21.87 -2.41 -3.60
N GLU A 125 21.89 -1.18 -3.10
CA GLU A 125 20.91 -0.14 -3.46
C GLU A 125 20.95 0.18 -4.96
N ILE A 126 22.15 0.23 -5.55
CA ILE A 126 22.32 0.50 -6.99
C ILE A 126 21.69 -0.62 -7.83
N VAL A 127 21.80 -1.86 -7.35
CA VAL A 127 21.33 -3.05 -8.08
C VAL A 127 19.83 -3.28 -7.86
N GLN A 128 19.36 -3.22 -6.61
CA GLN A 128 18.01 -3.64 -6.21
C GLN A 128 17.03 -2.47 -6.05
N GLY A 129 17.54 -1.24 -5.91
CA GLY A 129 16.82 -0.13 -5.29
C GLY A 129 16.98 -0.12 -3.77
N VAL A 130 16.45 0.91 -3.12
CA VAL A 130 16.50 1.06 -1.65
C VAL A 130 15.66 0.03 -0.89
N GLY A 131 14.65 -0.56 -1.53
CA GLY A 131 13.75 -1.55 -0.94
C GLY A 131 12.58 -0.96 -0.13
N LEU A 132 11.52 -1.74 0.05
CA LEU A 132 10.27 -1.30 0.69
C LEU A 132 10.41 -0.90 2.17
N SER A 133 11.43 -1.40 2.87
CA SER A 133 11.66 -1.07 4.29
C SER A 133 12.43 0.24 4.48
N ARG A 134 12.86 0.91 3.40
CA ARG A 134 13.52 2.21 3.46
C ARG A 134 12.56 3.27 4.00
N HIS A 135 12.93 3.82 5.14
CA HIS A 135 12.17 4.87 5.81
C HIS A 135 12.04 6.15 4.98
N ASN A 136 10.88 6.81 5.10
CA ASN A 136 10.51 8.03 4.38
C ASN A 136 10.55 7.88 2.85
N ARG A 137 10.08 6.72 2.38
CA ARG A 137 9.75 6.44 0.98
C ARG A 137 8.28 6.06 0.87
N ILE A 138 8.01 4.76 0.80
CA ILE A 138 6.67 4.21 1.00
C ILE A 138 6.48 3.93 2.49
N GLU A 139 7.45 3.29 3.14
CA GLU A 139 7.46 3.14 4.60
C GLU A 139 7.50 4.49 5.30
N HIS A 140 6.67 4.62 6.33
CA HIS A 140 6.43 5.85 7.06
C HIS A 140 6.11 5.61 8.55
N ASP A 141 6.34 6.66 9.35
CA ASP A 141 5.96 6.69 10.76
C ASP A 141 4.43 6.52 10.96
N ALA A 142 4.03 6.24 12.20
CA ALA A 142 2.64 6.00 12.58
C ALA A 142 1.99 4.85 11.78
N SER A 143 2.77 3.81 11.48
CA SER A 143 2.26 2.56 10.89
C SER A 143 1.22 1.87 11.81
N LEU A 144 0.29 1.10 11.23
CA LEU A 144 -0.78 0.43 12.00
C LEU A 144 -0.24 -0.55 13.03
N THR A 145 0.80 -1.32 12.66
CA THR A 145 1.32 -2.44 13.46
C THR A 145 2.84 -2.53 13.48
N ARG A 146 3.54 -1.52 12.96
CA ARG A 146 5.01 -1.41 12.94
C ARG A 146 5.42 -0.18 13.73
N LEU A 147 6.56 -0.25 14.41
CA LEU A 147 7.13 0.89 15.12
C LEU A 147 7.72 1.89 14.12
N ASP A 148 7.81 3.16 14.54
CA ASP A 148 8.51 4.18 13.79
C ASP A 148 10.01 3.85 13.68
N LYS A 149 10.65 4.29 12.58
CA LYS A 149 12.09 4.01 12.35
C LYS A 149 12.98 4.55 13.46
N TYR A 150 12.57 5.64 14.11
CA TYR A 150 13.27 6.22 15.25
C TYR A 150 13.56 5.20 16.37
N PHE A 151 12.65 4.24 16.59
CA PHE A 151 12.81 3.20 17.60
C PHE A 151 13.60 1.97 17.10
N GLY A 152 14.12 2.01 15.87
CA GLY A 152 15.02 1.01 15.29
C GLY A 152 14.41 0.21 14.13
N ASP A 153 13.51 -0.72 14.44
CA ASP A 153 12.91 -1.66 13.48
C ASP A 153 11.52 -1.20 13.05
N ASN A 154 11.40 -0.75 11.79
CA ASN A 154 10.18 -0.28 11.15
C ASN A 154 9.49 -1.36 10.29
N GLN A 155 9.98 -2.60 10.32
CA GLN A 155 9.54 -3.66 9.43
C GLN A 155 8.73 -4.74 10.18
N LYS A 156 9.19 -5.14 11.36
CA LYS A 156 8.59 -6.25 12.10
C LYS A 156 7.24 -5.89 12.70
N PHE A 157 6.35 -6.88 12.69
CA PHE A 157 5.09 -6.83 13.42
C PHE A 157 5.34 -6.52 14.91
N ASN A 158 4.62 -5.54 15.44
CA ASN A 158 4.62 -5.18 16.84
C ASN A 158 3.30 -5.64 17.49
N PRO A 159 3.35 -6.60 18.43
CA PRO A 159 2.15 -7.15 19.06
C PRO A 159 1.41 -6.15 19.94
N GLU A 160 2.10 -5.20 20.57
CA GLU A 160 1.48 -4.19 21.44
C GLU A 160 0.64 -3.19 20.64
N LEU A 161 1.18 -2.67 19.54
CA LEU A 161 0.43 -1.81 18.61
C LEU A 161 -0.80 -2.52 18.04
N TYR A 162 -0.67 -3.80 17.72
CA TYR A 162 -1.80 -4.57 17.22
C TYR A 162 -2.83 -4.87 18.32
N GLN A 163 -2.39 -5.12 19.55
CA GLN A 163 -3.29 -5.27 20.69
C GLN A 163 -4.11 -4.00 20.93
N HIS A 164 -3.50 -2.81 20.85
CA HIS A 164 -4.23 -1.54 20.93
C HIS A 164 -5.33 -1.43 19.87
N LEU A 165 -5.04 -1.86 18.63
CA LEU A 165 -6.05 -1.89 17.56
C LEU A 165 -7.20 -2.87 17.90
N LYS A 166 -6.88 -4.06 18.44
CA LYS A 166 -7.88 -5.05 18.87
C LYS A 166 -8.75 -4.52 20.02
N ASP A 167 -8.16 -3.83 20.98
CA ASP A 167 -8.90 -3.24 22.11
C ASP A 167 -9.90 -2.17 21.64
N ILE A 168 -9.52 -1.37 20.63
CA ILE A 168 -10.41 -0.42 19.96
C ILE A 168 -11.53 -1.17 19.22
N ALA A 169 -11.22 -2.26 18.50
CA ALA A 169 -12.20 -3.06 17.79
C ALA A 169 -13.24 -3.69 18.73
N GLU A 170 -12.79 -4.28 19.84
CA GLU A 170 -13.66 -4.83 20.88
C GLU A 170 -14.61 -3.77 21.42
N LYS A 171 -14.07 -2.58 21.73
CA LYS A 171 -14.84 -1.48 22.32
C LYS A 171 -15.87 -0.87 21.37
N LEU A 172 -15.55 -0.74 20.09
CA LEU A 172 -16.36 0.05 19.14
C LEU A 172 -17.20 -0.79 18.19
N ASN A 173 -16.83 -2.05 17.96
CA ASN A 173 -17.46 -2.86 16.92
C ASN A 173 -17.42 -4.37 17.22
N GLY A 174 -17.51 -4.74 18.50
CA GLY A 174 -17.66 -6.14 18.93
C GLY A 174 -16.51 -7.07 18.52
N GLY A 175 -15.31 -6.50 18.34
CA GLY A 175 -14.10 -7.23 17.95
C GLY A 175 -13.79 -7.19 16.46
N ASP A 176 -14.75 -6.77 15.62
CA ASP A 176 -14.55 -6.60 14.18
C ASP A 176 -14.01 -5.21 13.84
N PHE A 177 -13.36 -5.08 12.68
CA PHE A 177 -12.61 -3.89 12.32
C PHE A 177 -13.37 -3.14 11.23
N ASN A 178 -13.75 -1.89 11.49
CA ASN A 178 -14.41 -1.02 10.51
C ASN A 178 -13.66 0.33 10.39
N THR A 179 -14.23 1.27 9.62
CA THR A 179 -13.63 2.59 9.41
C THR A 179 -13.49 3.41 10.70
N GLU A 180 -14.39 3.24 11.66
CA GLU A 180 -14.33 3.93 12.96
C GLU A 180 -13.18 3.39 13.81
N VAL A 181 -13.03 2.07 13.88
CA VAL A 181 -11.90 1.41 14.56
C VAL A 181 -10.57 1.86 13.96
N MET A 182 -10.45 1.80 12.63
CA MET A 182 -9.24 2.25 11.94
C MET A 182 -8.96 3.73 12.17
N SER A 183 -9.99 4.58 12.18
CA SER A 183 -9.83 6.02 12.39
C SER A 183 -9.26 6.35 13.77
N VAL A 184 -9.83 5.74 14.83
CA VAL A 184 -9.36 5.94 16.19
C VAL A 184 -7.93 5.42 16.35
N HIS A 185 -7.61 4.26 15.78
CA HIS A 185 -6.25 3.72 15.85
C HIS A 185 -5.24 4.59 15.08
N ARG A 186 -5.57 5.05 13.87
CA ARG A 186 -4.73 5.97 13.10
C ARG A 186 -4.44 7.26 13.86
N TYR A 187 -5.45 7.84 14.50
CA TYR A 187 -5.30 9.00 15.36
C TYR A 187 -4.37 8.72 16.54
N ASN A 188 -4.57 7.62 17.25
CA ASN A 188 -3.73 7.23 18.38
C ASN A 188 -2.27 6.98 17.95
N ARG A 189 -2.05 6.32 16.81
CA ARG A 189 -0.70 6.13 16.23
C ARG A 189 -0.02 7.46 15.94
N TYR A 190 -0.73 8.41 15.34
CA TYR A 190 -0.20 9.75 15.09
C TYR A 190 0.16 10.47 16.39
N GLN A 191 -0.70 10.45 17.41
CA GLN A 191 -0.43 11.14 18.69
C GLN A 191 0.76 10.51 19.43
N ASP A 192 0.84 9.18 19.43
CA ASP A 192 1.96 8.45 20.02
C ASP A 192 3.29 8.79 19.34
N SER A 193 3.34 8.70 18.01
CA SER A 193 4.53 9.09 17.25
C SER A 193 4.91 10.54 17.49
N LYS A 194 3.94 11.48 17.46
CA LYS A 194 4.21 12.90 17.73
C LYS A 194 4.75 13.16 19.13
N ALA A 195 4.28 12.43 20.13
CA ALA A 195 4.72 12.59 21.51
C ALA A 195 6.10 11.97 21.78
N ASN A 196 6.42 10.85 21.11
CA ASN A 196 7.52 9.96 21.50
C ASN A 196 8.64 9.85 20.46
N ASN A 197 8.44 10.30 19.22
CA ASN A 197 9.44 10.30 18.14
C ASN A 197 9.86 11.75 17.82
N PRO A 198 11.03 12.22 18.30
CA PRO A 198 11.56 13.56 18.02
C PRO A 198 11.84 13.83 16.53
N SER A 199 11.92 12.79 15.71
CA SER A 199 12.11 12.85 14.26
C SER A 199 10.82 12.50 13.49
N PHE A 200 9.66 12.60 14.14
CA PHE A 200 8.38 12.21 13.54
C PHE A 200 8.12 12.96 12.23
N THR A 201 7.80 12.20 11.19
CA THR A 201 7.46 12.71 9.86
C THR A 201 6.13 12.14 9.40
N PHE A 202 5.18 13.02 9.08
CA PHE A 202 3.84 12.63 8.66
C PHE A 202 3.24 13.67 7.73
N GLY A 203 3.89 13.88 6.58
CA GLY A 203 3.42 14.78 5.53
C GLY A 203 2.28 14.22 4.72
N ALA A 204 1.87 14.95 3.68
CA ALA A 204 0.76 14.53 2.82
C ALA A 204 0.96 13.17 2.15
N PRO A 205 2.16 12.83 1.60
CA PRO A 205 2.39 11.49 1.07
C PRO A 205 2.28 10.38 2.10
N GLN A 206 2.91 10.55 3.27
CA GLN A 206 2.86 9.60 4.36
C GLN A 206 1.42 9.43 4.85
N GLN A 207 0.68 10.54 5.00
CA GLN A 207 -0.72 10.52 5.37
C GLN A 207 -1.57 9.82 4.30
N LEU A 208 -1.36 10.08 3.02
CA LEU A 208 -2.06 9.37 1.96
C LEU A 208 -1.84 7.86 2.07
N PHE A 209 -0.59 7.39 2.18
CA PHE A 209 -0.27 5.97 2.29
C PHE A 209 -0.88 5.36 3.54
N ALA A 210 -0.67 6.01 4.69
CA ALA A 210 -1.21 5.62 5.99
C ALA A 210 -2.72 5.31 5.99
N TYR A 211 -3.51 6.17 5.36
CA TYR A 211 -4.96 6.02 5.32
C TYR A 211 -5.40 5.09 4.19
N ALA A 212 -4.71 5.09 3.04
CA ALA A 212 -4.94 4.13 1.96
C ALA A 212 -4.65 2.68 2.37
N GLU A 213 -3.61 2.45 3.16
CA GLU A 213 -3.28 1.13 3.71
C GLU A 213 -4.35 0.63 4.68
N ALA A 214 -4.88 1.51 5.55
CA ALA A 214 -5.99 1.17 6.42
C ALA A 214 -7.25 0.80 5.62
N ALA A 215 -7.55 1.56 4.56
CA ALA A 215 -8.64 1.24 3.64
C ALA A 215 -8.43 -0.09 2.91
N ILE A 216 -7.23 -0.35 2.38
CA ILE A 216 -6.88 -1.60 1.70
C ILE A 216 -6.96 -2.79 2.67
N ALA A 217 -6.55 -2.63 3.93
CA ALA A 217 -6.70 -3.67 4.94
C ALA A 217 -8.18 -4.02 5.15
N LEU A 218 -9.08 -3.04 5.27
CA LEU A 218 -10.52 -3.31 5.40
C LEU A 218 -11.11 -3.93 4.13
N LEU A 219 -10.76 -3.40 2.95
CA LEU A 219 -11.34 -3.83 1.67
C LEU A 219 -10.83 -5.21 1.23
N GLY A 220 -9.53 -5.46 1.37
CA GLY A 220 -8.87 -6.70 0.96
C GLY A 220 -9.10 -7.85 1.95
N LEU A 221 -9.24 -7.56 3.24
CA LEU A 221 -9.35 -8.57 4.29
C LEU A 221 -10.77 -8.70 4.86
N GLY A 222 -11.72 -7.88 4.41
CA GLY A 222 -13.05 -7.81 5.01
C GLY A 222 -14.15 -8.65 4.39
N GLY A 223 -13.95 -9.22 3.20
CA GLY A 223 -14.89 -10.17 2.58
C GLY A 223 -16.28 -9.63 2.19
N GLN A 224 -16.80 -8.58 2.84
CA GLN A 224 -18.02 -7.81 2.50
C GLN A 224 -18.20 -6.58 3.43
N ASN A 225 -18.94 -5.55 2.99
CA ASN A 225 -19.42 -4.41 3.80
C ASN A 225 -18.38 -3.49 4.47
N GLY A 226 -17.10 -3.52 4.07
CA GLY A 226 -16.08 -2.61 4.61
C GLY A 226 -15.77 -2.84 6.10
N THR A 227 -16.16 -4.01 6.62
CA THR A 227 -15.82 -4.47 7.97
C THR A 227 -15.04 -5.77 7.82
N ALA A 228 -13.95 -5.91 8.56
CA ALA A 228 -13.10 -7.08 8.51
C ALA A 228 -13.12 -7.86 9.81
N ALA A 229 -13.32 -9.17 9.67
CA ALA A 229 -13.35 -10.08 10.79
C ALA A 229 -11.97 -10.20 11.44
N ALA A 230 -11.95 -10.29 12.78
CA ALA A 230 -10.70 -10.41 13.53
C ALA A 230 -9.82 -11.57 13.07
N VAL A 231 -10.42 -12.72 12.76
CA VAL A 231 -9.69 -13.91 12.28
C VAL A 231 -8.89 -13.63 11.00
N THR A 232 -9.42 -12.82 10.10
CA THR A 232 -8.72 -12.48 8.86
C THR A 232 -7.57 -11.54 9.16
N LEU A 233 -7.79 -10.48 9.93
CA LEU A 233 -6.71 -9.54 10.25
C LEU A 233 -5.62 -10.19 11.11
N ASP A 234 -5.98 -11.04 12.06
CA ASP A 234 -5.04 -11.80 12.89
C ASP A 234 -4.11 -12.65 11.99
N SER A 235 -4.69 -13.37 11.02
CA SER A 235 -3.91 -14.18 10.08
C SER A 235 -2.95 -13.35 9.23
N PHE A 236 -3.37 -12.17 8.77
CA PHE A 236 -2.54 -11.33 7.90
C PHE A 236 -1.47 -10.55 8.67
N PHE A 237 -1.80 -9.95 9.82
CA PHE A 237 -0.85 -9.14 10.58
C PHE A 237 0.08 -9.96 11.46
N ILE A 238 -0.42 -11.01 12.13
CA ILE A 238 0.37 -11.84 13.05
C ILE A 238 1.13 -12.92 12.27
N HIS A 239 0.44 -13.62 11.37
CA HIS A 239 0.96 -14.83 10.73
C HIS A 239 1.44 -14.61 9.29
N GLU A 240 1.10 -13.46 8.69
CA GLU A 240 1.36 -13.16 7.29
C GLU A 240 0.97 -14.33 6.38
N ARG A 241 -0.24 -14.84 6.60
CA ARG A 241 -0.81 -16.02 5.97
C ARG A 241 -2.23 -15.75 5.46
N ILE A 242 -2.57 -16.32 4.31
CA ILE A 242 -3.97 -16.40 3.84
C ILE A 242 -4.73 -17.35 4.78
N PRO A 243 -5.80 -16.90 5.48
CA PRO A 243 -6.55 -17.75 6.38
C PRO A 243 -7.28 -18.85 5.61
N ASP A 244 -7.49 -20.01 6.24
CA ASP A 244 -8.05 -21.19 5.57
C ASP A 244 -9.49 -20.97 5.05
N ASN A 245 -10.23 -20.05 5.67
CA ASN A 245 -11.57 -19.64 5.27
C ASN A 245 -11.58 -18.26 4.59
N TYR A 246 -10.47 -17.86 3.96
CA TYR A 246 -10.36 -16.57 3.29
C TYR A 246 -11.42 -16.41 2.21
N ILE A 247 -12.21 -15.34 2.35
CA ILE A 247 -13.17 -14.91 1.34
C ILE A 247 -12.61 -13.63 0.72
N LYS A 248 -12.09 -13.78 -0.49
CA LYS A 248 -11.69 -12.64 -1.32
C LYS A 248 -12.88 -11.73 -1.54
N ASN A 249 -12.66 -10.41 -1.48
CA ASN A 249 -13.71 -9.44 -1.73
C ASN A 249 -14.32 -9.69 -3.13
N PRO A 250 -15.63 -9.94 -3.25
CA PRO A 250 -16.26 -10.23 -4.55
C PRO A 250 -16.34 -8.98 -5.45
N ILE A 251 -16.17 -7.78 -4.90
CA ILE A 251 -16.17 -6.52 -5.62
C ILE A 251 -14.71 -6.09 -5.86
N PRO A 252 -14.29 -5.81 -7.11
CA PRO A 252 -12.96 -5.31 -7.39
C PRO A 252 -12.63 -4.06 -6.57
N ILE A 253 -11.49 -4.09 -5.89
CA ILE A 253 -11.00 -2.97 -5.09
C ILE A 253 -10.37 -1.97 -6.04
N THR A 254 -11.09 -0.88 -6.29
CA THR A 254 -10.63 0.21 -7.17
C THR A 254 -9.89 1.27 -6.40
N GLY A 255 -9.05 2.05 -7.08
CA GLY A 255 -8.40 3.19 -6.42
C GLY A 255 -9.39 4.26 -5.95
N THR A 256 -10.53 4.43 -6.64
CA THR A 256 -11.63 5.30 -6.18
C THR A 256 -12.26 4.81 -4.88
N THR A 257 -12.49 3.51 -4.76
CA THR A 257 -13.04 2.90 -3.54
C THR A 257 -12.05 3.05 -2.38
N VAL A 258 -10.76 2.78 -2.62
CA VAL A 258 -9.71 3.01 -1.62
C VAL A 258 -9.73 4.46 -1.14
N MET A 259 -9.71 5.44 -2.06
CA MET A 259 -9.70 6.86 -1.68
C MET A 259 -10.95 7.29 -0.91
N THR A 260 -12.12 6.75 -1.26
CA THR A 260 -13.38 7.04 -0.55
C THR A 260 -13.33 6.57 0.89
N ILE A 261 -12.87 5.33 1.12
CA ILE A 261 -12.73 4.77 2.47
C ILE A 261 -11.61 5.46 3.24
N SER A 262 -10.47 5.79 2.60
CA SER A 262 -9.40 6.58 3.21
C SER A 262 -9.91 7.92 3.74
N GLN A 263 -10.72 8.63 2.93
CA GLN A 263 -11.31 9.90 3.31
C GLN A 263 -12.31 9.74 4.46
N GLU A 264 -13.10 8.67 4.47
CA GLU A 264 -14.00 8.36 5.58
C GLU A 264 -13.23 8.14 6.90
N ILE A 265 -12.17 7.32 6.87
CA ILE A 265 -11.30 7.07 8.02
C ILE A 265 -10.66 8.38 8.51
N PHE A 266 -10.16 9.21 7.59
CA PHE A 266 -9.54 10.50 7.91
C PHE A 266 -10.53 11.49 8.53
N ASN A 267 -11.70 11.67 7.92
CA ASN A 267 -12.68 12.68 8.34
C ASN A 267 -13.25 12.46 9.75
N LYS A 268 -13.25 11.21 10.24
CA LYS A 268 -13.72 10.88 11.59
C LYS A 268 -12.78 11.41 12.68
N ASN A 269 -11.46 11.38 12.47
CA ASN A 269 -10.45 11.88 13.40
C ASN A 269 -9.25 12.46 12.62
N PRO A 270 -9.39 13.67 12.03
CA PRO A 270 -8.34 14.25 11.19
C PRO A 270 -7.13 14.67 12.02
N VAL A 271 -5.95 14.56 11.42
CA VAL A 271 -4.68 15.00 12.00
C VAL A 271 -3.94 15.92 11.03
N PRO A 272 -3.20 16.93 11.52
CA PRO A 272 -2.43 17.79 10.63
C PRO A 272 -1.19 17.06 10.09
N VAL A 273 -0.61 17.62 9.03
CA VAL A 273 0.70 17.18 8.54
C VAL A 273 1.83 17.58 9.49
N GLU A 274 2.88 16.77 9.60
CA GLU A 274 4.01 16.99 10.52
C GLU A 274 5.37 16.73 9.87
N GLY A 275 6.40 17.42 10.36
CA GLY A 275 7.81 17.06 10.12
C GLY A 275 8.38 17.35 8.73
N ILE A 276 7.78 18.24 7.93
CA ILE A 276 8.33 18.59 6.60
C ILE A 276 8.59 20.10 6.43
N ASP A 277 9.74 20.39 5.83
CA ASP A 277 10.10 21.67 5.23
C ASP A 277 9.29 21.88 3.93
N PHE A 278 8.41 22.88 3.91
CA PHE A 278 7.40 23.11 2.86
C PHE A 278 7.97 23.16 1.43
N GLU A 279 9.25 23.48 1.24
CA GLU A 279 9.90 23.45 -0.08
C GLU A 279 10.12 22.03 -0.64
N LYS A 280 10.41 21.03 0.21
CA LYS A 280 10.63 19.64 -0.23
C LYS A 280 9.34 18.87 -0.54
N VAL A 281 8.23 19.34 0.04
CA VAL A 281 6.88 18.81 -0.19
C VAL A 281 6.52 18.92 -1.67
N GLN A 282 6.81 20.07 -2.29
CA GLN A 282 6.39 20.38 -3.65
C GLN A 282 7.06 19.45 -4.68
N ASP A 283 8.34 19.11 -4.53
CA ASP A 283 9.05 18.26 -5.49
C ASP A 283 8.60 16.79 -5.47
N PHE A 284 8.46 16.20 -4.27
CA PHE A 284 7.99 14.82 -4.15
C PHE A 284 6.52 14.70 -4.54
N GLU A 285 5.64 15.59 -4.05
CA GLU A 285 4.22 15.57 -4.39
C GLU A 285 4.00 15.78 -5.90
N CYS A 286 4.73 16.70 -6.52
CA CYS A 286 4.62 16.94 -7.96
C CYS A 286 5.16 15.75 -8.77
N HIS A 287 6.22 15.07 -8.30
CA HIS A 287 6.69 13.84 -8.93
C HIS A 287 5.68 12.69 -8.79
N PHE A 288 5.13 12.50 -7.58
CA PHE A 288 4.13 11.49 -7.30
C PHE A 288 2.84 11.73 -8.09
N ILE A 289 2.37 12.98 -8.19
CA ILE A 289 1.20 13.35 -8.99
C ILE A 289 1.44 13.10 -10.48
N LYS A 290 2.64 13.33 -11.01
CA LYS A 290 2.97 12.95 -12.40
C LYS A 290 2.83 11.45 -12.63
N ILE A 291 3.29 10.64 -11.67
CA ILE A 291 3.12 9.18 -11.71
C ILE A 291 1.63 8.82 -11.68
N VAL A 292 0.87 9.35 -10.72
CA VAL A 292 -0.56 9.04 -10.57
C VAL A 292 -1.38 9.53 -11.77
N ARG A 293 -1.12 10.72 -12.33
CA ARG A 293 -1.77 11.20 -13.56
C ARG A 293 -1.52 10.29 -14.75
N THR A 294 -0.32 9.71 -14.82
CA THR A 294 0.05 8.80 -15.91
C THR A 294 -0.59 7.43 -15.73
N LEU A 295 -0.61 6.89 -14.51
CA LEU A 295 -1.04 5.52 -14.23
C LEU A 295 -2.54 5.41 -13.91
N LEU A 296 -3.13 6.42 -13.27
CA LEU A 296 -4.49 6.48 -12.77
C LEU A 296 -5.10 7.89 -12.96
N PRO A 297 -5.34 8.32 -14.21
CA PRO A 297 -5.84 9.67 -14.51
C PRO A 297 -7.17 10.00 -13.80
N ASP A 298 -8.02 9.00 -13.56
CA ASP A 298 -9.33 9.19 -12.91
C ASP A 298 -9.23 9.46 -11.41
N ILE A 299 -8.15 9.03 -10.75
CA ILE A 299 -7.93 9.22 -9.30
C ILE A 299 -7.12 10.49 -9.03
N ALA A 300 -6.32 10.94 -10.00
CA ALA A 300 -5.48 12.12 -9.86
C ALA A 300 -6.24 13.36 -9.34
N PRO A 301 -7.47 13.70 -9.78
CA PRO A 301 -8.21 14.84 -9.24
C PRO A 301 -8.52 14.70 -7.74
N SER A 302 -9.01 13.53 -7.31
CA SER A 302 -9.33 13.27 -5.89
C SER A 302 -8.07 13.28 -5.03
N LEU A 303 -6.95 12.77 -5.55
CA LEU A 303 -5.67 12.82 -4.86
C LEU A 303 -5.16 14.26 -4.70
N ILE A 304 -5.23 15.08 -5.77
CA ILE A 304 -4.83 16.49 -5.72
C ILE A 304 -5.68 17.25 -4.71
N ASP A 305 -6.99 17.02 -4.69
CA ASP A 305 -7.92 17.62 -3.73
C ASP A 305 -7.61 17.18 -2.28
N PHE A 306 -7.31 15.90 -2.07
CA PHE A 306 -6.88 15.38 -0.77
C PHE A 306 -5.62 16.08 -0.27
N ILE A 307 -4.58 16.16 -1.11
CA ILE A 307 -3.33 16.83 -0.73
C ILE A 307 -3.59 18.31 -0.42
N ALA A 308 -4.28 19.01 -1.31
CA ALA A 308 -4.56 20.44 -1.15
C ALA A 308 -5.34 20.75 0.14
N LYS A 309 -6.31 19.90 0.50
CA LYS A 309 -7.07 20.02 1.76
C LYS A 309 -6.21 19.79 3.00
N ASN A 310 -5.26 18.86 2.94
CA ASN A 310 -4.49 18.45 4.11
C ASN A 310 -3.22 19.27 4.33
N THR A 311 -2.63 19.83 3.28
CA THR A 311 -1.42 20.66 3.36
C THR A 311 -1.68 22.15 3.20
N GLY A 312 -2.83 22.53 2.62
CA GLY A 312 -3.07 23.90 2.15
C GLY A 312 -2.27 24.27 0.90
N ILE A 313 -1.55 23.32 0.29
CA ILE A 313 -0.72 23.55 -0.90
C ILE A 313 -1.57 23.39 -2.16
N SER A 314 -1.61 24.44 -2.98
CA SER A 314 -2.17 24.35 -4.32
C SER A 314 -1.14 23.73 -5.26
N LEU A 315 -1.32 22.44 -5.57
CA LEU A 315 -0.50 21.73 -6.54
C LEU A 315 -0.91 22.16 -7.95
N SER A 316 0.03 22.74 -8.70
CA SER A 316 -0.26 23.28 -10.03
C SER A 316 -0.76 22.20 -11.00
N THR A 317 -1.54 22.60 -12.00
CA THR A 317 -1.89 21.72 -13.13
C THR A 317 -0.68 21.22 -13.92
N ASN A 318 0.51 21.80 -13.72
CA ASN A 318 1.76 21.45 -14.42
C ASN A 318 2.69 20.53 -13.61
N CYS A 319 2.21 20.04 -12.46
CA CYS A 319 2.56 18.69 -12.04
C CYS A 319 1.89 17.67 -13.00
#